data_AF-A0A258EDF9-F1
#
_entry.id   AF-A0A258EDF9-F1
#
_cell.length_a   1.000
_cell.length_b   1.000
_cell.length_c   1.000
_cell.angle_alpha   90.00
_cell.angle_beta   90.00
_cell.angle_gamma   90.00
#
_symmetry.space_group_name_H-M   'P 1'
#
loop_
_entity.id
_entity.type
_entity.pdbx_description
1 polymer ?
#
loop_
_entity_poly.entity_id
_entity_poly.type
_entity_poly.pdbx_seq_one_letter_code
_entity_poly.pdbx_strand_id
1 'polypeptide(L)'
;RAVRVGLDKPGVLRMQIQALIRAANGRPLTVMFPLITEMSEFQAARAHVLRELHREKSLGHPVPERIEIGAMMETPSLAYAPKAFYELTDFISVGGNDLKQFFFAADRENELVRRRYDTLNLTFLSFLELVVARCAETGTMLSFCGEDAGRPVEALALAAIGFRSLSMRPASVGPVKALLRRVDLTEARVVIDRARAEGAESARAHLMDWLSGQETG
;
A
#
# COMPACT_ATOMS: atom_id res chain seq x y z
N ARG A 1 2.88 -18.72 -4.17
CA ARG A 1 1.61 -17.95 -4.03
C ARG A 1 1.70 -16.70 -4.92
N ALA A 2 0.57 -16.13 -5.36
CA ALA A 2 0.51 -14.84 -6.05
C ALA A 2 1.43 -14.75 -7.29
N VAL A 3 2.27 -13.70 -7.40
CA VAL A 3 3.10 -13.42 -8.57
C VAL A 3 3.93 -14.63 -9.01
N ARG A 4 4.51 -15.38 -8.07
CA ARG A 4 5.37 -16.54 -8.36
C ARG A 4 4.62 -17.62 -9.12
N VAL A 5 3.35 -17.89 -8.76
CA VAL A 5 2.53 -18.87 -9.48
C VAL A 5 2.28 -18.41 -10.92
N GLY A 6 2.10 -17.11 -11.13
CA GLY A 6 1.98 -16.54 -12.47
C GLY A 6 3.27 -16.65 -13.29
N LEU A 7 4.42 -16.44 -12.66
CA LEU A 7 5.74 -16.58 -13.28
C LEU A 7 6.07 -18.05 -13.60
N ASP A 8 5.75 -18.98 -12.70
CA ASP A 8 5.94 -20.43 -12.89
C ASP A 8 4.94 -21.03 -13.89
N LYS A 9 3.77 -20.38 -14.07
CA LYS A 9 2.73 -20.77 -15.04
C LYS A 9 2.42 -19.62 -16.01
N PRO A 10 3.34 -19.29 -16.94
CA PRO A 10 3.21 -18.12 -17.81
C PRO A 10 1.93 -18.05 -18.64
N GLY A 11 1.34 -19.20 -18.99
CA GLY A 11 0.08 -19.25 -19.73
C GLY A 11 -1.10 -18.64 -18.96
N VAL A 12 -1.18 -18.88 -17.65
CA VAL A 12 -2.22 -18.32 -16.77
C VAL A 12 -2.02 -16.81 -16.61
N LEU A 13 -0.79 -16.39 -16.34
CA LEU A 13 -0.44 -14.98 -16.21
C LEU A 13 -0.72 -14.20 -17.50
N ARG A 14 -0.32 -14.74 -18.65
CA ARG A 14 -0.63 -14.18 -19.98
C ARG A 14 -2.14 -13.97 -20.14
N MET A 15 -2.94 -15.00 -19.88
CA MET A 15 -4.39 -14.93 -20.05
C MET A 15 -5.01 -13.82 -19.18
N GLN A 16 -4.58 -13.70 -17.92
CA GLN A 16 -5.05 -12.63 -17.02
C GLN A 16 -4.67 -11.23 -17.54
N ILE A 17 -3.43 -11.05 -17.98
CA ILE A 17 -2.94 -9.77 -18.52
C ILE A 17 -3.72 -9.39 -19.79
N GLN A 18 -3.90 -10.33 -20.72
CA GLN A 18 -4.69 -10.09 -21.95
C GLN A 18 -6.13 -9.72 -21.62
N ALA A 19 -6.75 -10.39 -20.65
CA ALA A 19 -8.09 -10.06 -20.19
C ALA A 19 -8.18 -8.63 -19.65
N LEU A 20 -7.21 -8.20 -18.83
CA LEU A 20 -7.13 -6.83 -18.31
C LEU A 20 -6.97 -5.78 -19.43
N ILE A 21 -6.05 -6.03 -20.37
CA ILE A 21 -5.80 -5.13 -21.52
C ILE A 21 -7.07 -4.97 -22.36
N ARG A 22 -7.75 -6.08 -22.70
CA ARG A 22 -8.98 -6.04 -23.49
C ARG A 22 -10.13 -5.39 -22.74
N ALA A 23 -10.26 -5.64 -21.44
CA ALA A 23 -11.31 -5.03 -20.60
C ALA A 23 -11.16 -3.51 -20.46
N ALA A 24 -9.93 -3.00 -20.51
CA ALA A 24 -9.66 -1.56 -20.51
C ALA A 24 -10.30 -0.87 -21.73
N ASN A 25 -10.29 -1.54 -22.90
CA ASN A 25 -10.93 -1.08 -24.13
C ASN A 25 -10.59 0.39 -24.47
N GLY A 26 -9.29 0.71 -24.49
CA GLY A 26 -8.78 2.06 -24.75
C GLY A 26 -8.66 2.96 -23.53
N ARG A 27 -9.36 2.67 -22.42
CA ARG A 27 -9.26 3.46 -21.18
C ARG A 27 -7.95 3.19 -20.42
N PRO A 28 -7.54 4.08 -19.49
CA PRO A 28 -6.36 3.85 -18.66
C PRO A 28 -6.45 2.53 -17.89
N LEU A 29 -5.32 1.81 -17.82
CA LEU A 29 -5.21 0.55 -17.10
C LEU A 29 -4.07 0.61 -16.08
N THR A 30 -4.40 0.31 -14.84
CA THR A 30 -3.43 0.21 -13.73
C THR A 30 -3.34 -1.26 -13.32
N VAL A 31 -2.17 -1.87 -13.50
CA VAL A 31 -1.89 -3.28 -13.16
C VAL A 31 -1.00 -3.33 -11.94
N MET A 32 -1.39 -4.12 -10.94
CA MET A 32 -0.63 -4.28 -9.71
C MET A 32 -0.31 -5.74 -9.43
N PHE A 33 0.94 -6.02 -9.04
CA PHE A 33 1.38 -7.36 -8.68
C PHE A 33 1.46 -7.54 -7.14
N PRO A 34 0.76 -8.55 -6.57
CA PRO A 34 0.81 -8.84 -5.14
C PRO A 34 1.97 -9.76 -4.75
N LEU A 35 2.37 -9.69 -3.48
CA LEU A 35 3.46 -10.48 -2.87
C LEU A 35 4.79 -10.47 -3.66
N ILE A 36 5.16 -9.33 -4.24
CA ILE A 36 6.53 -9.13 -4.72
C ILE A 36 7.46 -9.13 -3.50
N THR A 37 8.60 -9.81 -3.57
CA THR A 37 9.66 -9.78 -2.53
C THR A 37 10.99 -9.29 -3.05
N GLU A 38 11.26 -9.52 -4.33
CA GLU A 38 12.49 -9.12 -5.01
C GLU A 38 12.20 -8.29 -6.25
N MET A 39 13.13 -7.39 -6.59
CA MET A 39 13.05 -6.57 -7.79
C MET A 39 12.98 -7.42 -9.08
N SER A 40 13.67 -8.56 -9.10
CA SER A 40 13.70 -9.51 -10.22
C SER A 40 12.31 -10.06 -10.56
N GLU A 41 11.51 -10.39 -9.53
CA GLU A 41 10.13 -10.86 -9.68
C GLU A 41 9.26 -9.75 -10.32
N PHE A 42 9.42 -8.51 -9.86
CA PHE A 42 8.70 -7.37 -10.43
C PHE A 42 9.11 -7.09 -11.87
N GLN A 43 10.41 -7.12 -12.18
CA GLN A 43 10.93 -6.96 -13.56
C GLN A 43 10.33 -8.00 -14.50
N ALA A 44 10.32 -9.28 -14.09
CA ALA A 44 9.75 -10.36 -14.88
C ALA A 44 8.25 -10.14 -15.14
N ALA A 45 7.49 -9.82 -14.08
CA ALA A 45 6.06 -9.56 -14.16
C ALA A 45 5.74 -8.35 -15.04
N ARG A 46 6.46 -7.23 -14.86
CA ARG A 46 6.36 -6.02 -15.69
C ARG A 46 6.64 -6.33 -17.17
N ALA A 47 7.65 -7.14 -17.45
CA ALA A 47 7.98 -7.55 -18.81
C ALA A 47 6.87 -8.39 -19.45
N HIS A 48 6.14 -9.22 -18.69
CA HIS A 48 4.97 -9.92 -19.20
C HIS A 48 3.88 -8.94 -19.64
N VAL A 49 3.58 -7.91 -18.85
CA VAL A 49 2.57 -6.90 -19.21
C VAL A 49 2.94 -6.19 -20.50
N LEU A 50 4.18 -5.72 -20.62
CA LEU A 50 4.65 -5.02 -21.81
C LEU A 50 4.63 -5.90 -23.07
N ARG A 51 5.01 -7.18 -22.96
CA ARG A 51 4.96 -8.12 -24.09
C ARG A 51 3.54 -8.34 -24.58
N GLU A 52 2.59 -8.55 -23.68
CA GLU A 52 1.20 -8.78 -24.09
C GLU A 52 0.55 -7.49 -24.60
N LEU A 53 0.90 -6.31 -24.06
CA LEU A 53 0.48 -5.02 -24.60
C LEU A 53 0.95 -4.83 -26.05
N HIS A 54 2.23 -5.12 -26.32
CA HIS A 54 2.78 -5.07 -27.68
C HIS A 54 2.07 -6.06 -28.61
N ARG A 55 1.80 -7.28 -28.12
CA ARG A 55 1.11 -8.33 -28.88
C ARG A 55 -0.32 -7.93 -29.25
N GLU A 56 -1.13 -7.49 -28.30
CA GLU A 56 -2.52 -7.07 -28.55
C GLU A 56 -2.54 -5.89 -29.55
N LYS A 57 -1.60 -4.95 -29.43
CA LYS A 57 -1.43 -3.87 -30.40
C LYS A 57 -1.08 -4.37 -31.81
N SER A 58 -0.17 -5.34 -31.93
CA SER A 58 0.22 -5.93 -33.22
C SER A 58 -0.91 -6.67 -33.93
N LEU A 59 -1.89 -7.16 -33.16
CA LEU A 59 -3.10 -7.80 -33.67
C LEU A 59 -4.19 -6.78 -34.05
N GLY A 60 -3.95 -5.48 -33.89
CA GLY A 60 -4.91 -4.43 -34.17
C GLY A 60 -6.02 -4.29 -33.12
N HIS A 61 -5.86 -4.89 -31.94
CA HIS A 61 -6.84 -4.75 -30.86
C HIS A 61 -6.71 -3.37 -30.18
N PRO A 62 -7.81 -2.81 -29.65
CA PRO A 62 -7.74 -1.63 -28.79
C PRO A 62 -6.88 -1.93 -27.55
N VAL A 63 -5.90 -1.06 -27.30
CA VAL A 63 -5.03 -1.13 -26.12
C VAL A 63 -5.24 0.10 -25.23
N PRO A 64 -4.99 0.02 -23.90
CA PRO A 64 -5.08 1.17 -23.00
C PRO A 64 -4.31 2.38 -23.52
N GLU A 65 -4.90 3.57 -23.46
CA GLU A 65 -4.22 4.84 -23.80
C GLU A 65 -3.06 5.14 -22.85
N ARG A 66 -3.15 4.64 -21.62
CA ARG A 66 -2.14 4.76 -20.58
C ARG A 66 -2.11 3.46 -19.80
N ILE A 67 -0.90 2.97 -19.51
CA ILE A 67 -0.69 1.82 -18.65
C ILE A 67 0.24 2.20 -17.50
N GLU A 68 -0.16 1.85 -16.29
CA GLU A 68 0.67 1.93 -15.09
C GLU A 68 0.87 0.52 -14.54
N ILE A 69 2.09 0.20 -14.15
CA ILE A 69 2.47 -1.09 -13.59
C ILE A 69 3.12 -0.85 -12.24
N GLY A 70 2.46 -1.32 -11.20
CA GLY A 70 2.84 -1.11 -9.82
C GLY A 70 2.98 -2.43 -9.04
N ALA A 71 3.48 -2.29 -7.81
CA ALA A 71 3.64 -3.40 -6.89
C ALA A 71 2.78 -3.17 -5.64
N MET A 72 2.16 -4.25 -5.14
CA MET A 72 1.64 -4.22 -3.78
C MET A 72 2.80 -4.48 -2.82
N MET A 73 3.07 -3.55 -1.92
CA MET A 73 4.07 -3.74 -0.87
C MET A 73 3.43 -4.42 0.33
N GLU A 74 3.50 -5.73 0.32
CA GLU A 74 2.96 -6.62 1.35
C GLU A 74 4.07 -7.35 2.11
N THR A 75 5.33 -7.15 1.72
CA THR A 75 6.48 -7.88 2.24
C THR A 75 7.51 -6.90 2.79
N PRO A 76 8.03 -7.11 4.02
CA PRO A 76 8.99 -6.18 4.60
C PRO A 76 10.28 -6.00 3.80
N SER A 77 10.67 -7.00 3.00
CA SER A 77 11.88 -6.96 2.17
C SER A 77 11.88 -5.81 1.16
N LEU A 78 10.72 -5.46 0.61
CA LEU A 78 10.61 -4.41 -0.40
C LEU A 78 10.90 -3.01 0.10
N ALA A 79 10.70 -2.74 1.39
CA ALA A 79 11.12 -1.46 1.97
C ALA A 79 12.62 -1.21 1.80
N TYR A 80 13.41 -2.28 1.77
CA TYR A 80 14.86 -2.27 1.61
C TYR A 80 15.31 -2.54 0.16
N ALA A 81 14.39 -2.57 -0.80
CA ALA A 81 14.73 -2.72 -2.21
C ALA A 81 15.63 -1.57 -2.70
N PRO A 82 16.50 -1.81 -3.70
CA PRO A 82 17.37 -0.78 -4.26
C PRO A 82 16.52 0.35 -4.86
N LYS A 83 17.10 1.56 -4.96
CA LYS A 83 16.42 2.73 -5.53
C LYS A 83 15.81 2.44 -6.92
N ALA A 84 16.53 1.66 -7.72
CA ALA A 84 16.11 1.21 -9.04
C ALA A 84 14.75 0.47 -9.05
N PHE A 85 14.36 -0.20 -7.95
CA PHE A 85 13.02 -0.81 -7.85
C PHE A 85 11.93 0.26 -7.82
N TYR A 86 12.11 1.31 -7.00
CA TYR A 86 11.15 2.39 -6.87
C TYR A 86 11.06 3.21 -8.17
N GLU A 87 12.18 3.47 -8.84
CA GLU A 87 12.23 4.16 -10.15
C GLU A 87 11.57 3.33 -11.28
N LEU A 88 11.61 2.00 -11.20
CA LEU A 88 11.01 1.09 -12.18
C LEU A 88 9.48 0.94 -12.00
N THR A 89 8.99 1.23 -10.79
CA THR A 89 7.62 0.96 -10.37
C THR A 89 6.79 2.23 -10.48
N ASP A 90 5.71 2.20 -11.27
CA ASP A 90 4.92 3.41 -11.53
C ASP A 90 4.15 3.87 -10.27
N PHE A 91 3.74 2.92 -9.42
CA PHE A 91 3.12 3.19 -8.12
C PHE A 91 3.27 2.01 -7.16
N ILE A 92 3.21 2.29 -5.86
CA ILE A 92 3.19 1.31 -4.78
C ILE A 92 1.89 1.45 -3.98
N SER A 93 1.25 0.32 -3.70
CA SER A 93 0.15 0.25 -2.73
C SER A 93 0.55 -0.66 -1.57
N VAL A 94 0.59 -0.13 -0.36
CA VAL A 94 0.86 -0.94 0.83
C VAL A 94 -0.34 -1.82 1.10
N GLY A 95 -0.16 -3.14 1.13
CA GLY A 95 -1.20 -4.08 1.54
C GLY A 95 -1.10 -4.34 3.03
N GLY A 96 -1.75 -3.51 3.84
CA GLY A 96 -1.57 -3.46 5.30
C GLY A 96 -1.83 -4.79 6.02
N ASN A 97 -2.76 -5.60 5.51
CA ASN A 97 -3.13 -6.87 6.14
C ASN A 97 -1.98 -7.88 6.09
N ASP A 98 -1.49 -8.18 4.88
CA ASP A 98 -0.41 -9.16 4.69
C ASP A 98 0.93 -8.58 5.18
N LEU A 99 1.16 -7.27 5.00
CA LEU A 99 2.36 -6.60 5.51
C LEU A 99 2.49 -6.73 7.03
N LYS A 100 1.41 -6.46 7.79
CA LYS A 100 1.43 -6.63 9.25
C LYS A 100 1.70 -8.08 9.66
N GLN A 101 1.09 -9.04 8.98
CA GLN A 101 1.30 -10.46 9.26
C GLN A 101 2.78 -10.84 9.12
N PHE A 102 3.44 -10.42 8.03
CA PHE A 102 4.86 -10.71 7.83
C PHE A 102 5.77 -9.88 8.74
N PHE A 103 5.40 -8.64 9.04
CA PHE A 103 6.17 -7.77 9.93
C PHE A 103 6.22 -8.28 11.37
N PHE A 104 5.07 -8.69 11.92
CA PHE A 104 4.96 -9.19 13.30
C PHE A 104 5.12 -10.71 13.43
N ALA A 105 5.35 -11.42 12.32
CA ALA A 105 5.32 -12.89 12.27
C ALA A 105 4.04 -13.49 12.92
N ALA A 106 2.89 -12.88 12.63
CA ALA A 106 1.62 -13.17 13.28
C ALA A 106 0.55 -13.51 12.25
N ASP A 107 0.15 -14.78 12.20
CA ASP A 107 -0.86 -15.24 11.26
C ASP A 107 -2.25 -14.68 11.59
N ARG A 108 -2.84 -13.92 10.66
CA ARG A 108 -4.16 -13.31 10.85
C ARG A 108 -5.32 -14.31 10.84
N GLU A 109 -5.11 -15.49 10.27
CA GLU A 109 -6.10 -16.58 10.28
C GLU A 109 -6.07 -17.35 11.61
N ASN A 110 -5.03 -17.16 12.43
CA ASN A 110 -4.92 -17.78 13.74
C ASN A 110 -5.55 -16.89 14.82
N GLU A 111 -6.68 -17.33 15.37
CA GLU A 111 -7.45 -16.59 16.36
C GLU A 111 -6.67 -16.20 17.61
N LEU A 112 -5.67 -17.00 17.99
CA LEU A 112 -4.84 -16.77 19.18
C LEU A 112 -3.94 -15.53 19.04
N VAL A 113 -3.59 -15.14 17.81
CA VAL A 113 -2.61 -14.08 17.54
C VAL A 113 -3.13 -12.95 16.65
N ARG A 114 -4.27 -13.12 15.97
CA ARG A 114 -4.79 -12.12 15.01
C ARG A 114 -5.07 -10.73 15.57
N ARG A 115 -5.27 -10.59 16.89
CA ARG A 115 -5.49 -9.31 17.59
C ARG A 115 -4.30 -8.87 18.45
N ARG A 116 -3.17 -9.58 18.38
CA ARG A 116 -2.03 -9.40 19.27
C ARG A 116 -1.31 -8.07 19.06
N TYR A 117 -1.35 -7.53 17.85
CA TYR A 117 -0.55 -6.37 17.45
C TYR A 117 -1.42 -5.21 16.99
N ASP A 118 -1.10 -4.02 17.51
CA ASP A 118 -1.73 -2.77 17.12
C ASP A 118 -1.16 -2.27 15.79
N THR A 119 -2.02 -1.77 14.91
CA THR A 119 -1.58 -1.10 13.68
C THR A 119 -0.87 0.22 13.97
N LEU A 120 -1.17 0.85 15.11
CA LEU A 120 -0.52 2.09 15.56
C LEU A 120 0.75 1.82 16.38
N ASN A 121 1.22 0.57 16.40
CA ASN A 121 2.52 0.24 16.98
C ASN A 121 3.63 1.08 16.32
N LEU A 122 4.46 1.71 17.14
CA LEU A 122 5.45 2.67 16.69
C LEU A 122 6.55 2.05 15.83
N THR A 123 6.91 0.78 16.04
CA THR A 123 7.88 0.09 15.16
C THR A 123 7.29 -0.12 13.76
N PHE A 124 6.01 -0.44 13.66
CA PHE A 124 5.33 -0.59 12.37
C PHE A 124 5.12 0.76 11.67
N LEU A 125 4.73 1.82 12.40
CA LEU A 125 4.65 3.16 11.83
C LEU A 125 6.02 3.64 11.31
N SER A 126 7.11 3.38 12.04
CA SER A 126 8.48 3.69 11.56
C SER A 126 8.84 2.98 10.27
N PHE A 127 8.45 1.71 10.15
CA PHE A 127 8.64 0.95 8.93
C PHE A 127 7.86 1.55 7.76
N LEU A 128 6.62 1.99 7.99
CA LEU A 128 5.84 2.67 6.98
C LEU A 128 6.43 4.05 6.60
N GLU A 129 6.99 4.79 7.56
CA GLU A 129 7.69 6.05 7.31
C GLU A 129 8.93 5.89 6.43
N LEU A 130 9.71 4.82 6.64
CA LEU A 130 10.80 4.46 5.75
C LEU A 130 10.30 4.33 4.31
N VAL A 131 9.19 3.62 4.11
CA VAL A 131 8.60 3.40 2.78
C VAL A 131 8.11 4.71 2.17
N VAL A 132 7.44 5.56 2.96
CA VAL A 132 7.02 6.90 2.54
C VAL A 132 8.23 7.70 2.05
N ALA A 133 9.33 7.69 2.79
CA ALA A 133 10.56 8.38 2.42
C ALA A 133 11.17 7.84 1.11
N ARG A 134 11.20 6.51 0.92
CA ARG A 134 11.73 5.88 -0.31
C ARG A 134 10.90 6.21 -1.55
N CYS A 135 9.57 6.25 -1.42
CA CYS A 135 8.69 6.66 -2.51
C CYS A 135 8.82 8.16 -2.80
N ALA A 136 8.95 8.99 -1.75
CA ALA A 136 9.18 10.43 -1.91
C ALA A 136 10.51 10.74 -2.61
N GLU A 137 11.58 9.99 -2.31
CA GLU A 137 12.91 10.15 -2.92
C GLU A 137 12.89 9.97 -4.46
N THR A 138 11.98 9.13 -4.95
CA THR A 138 11.88 8.74 -6.37
C THR A 138 10.66 9.32 -7.08
N GLY A 139 9.78 10.00 -6.34
CA GLY A 139 8.50 10.48 -6.85
C GLY A 139 7.48 9.37 -7.16
N THR A 140 7.73 8.14 -6.71
CA THR A 140 6.82 7.01 -6.90
C THR A 140 5.51 7.26 -6.15
N MET A 141 4.38 7.10 -6.84
CA MET A 141 3.07 7.27 -6.21
C MET A 141 2.88 6.21 -5.12
N LEU A 142 2.48 6.63 -3.92
CA LEU A 142 2.28 5.75 -2.77
C LEU A 142 0.84 5.83 -2.25
N SER A 143 0.26 4.66 -2.01
CA SER A 143 -1.05 4.51 -1.35
C SER A 143 -1.01 3.44 -0.27
N PHE A 144 -1.99 3.47 0.63
CA PHE A 144 -2.22 2.39 1.61
C PHE A 144 -3.58 1.76 1.36
N CYS A 145 -3.62 0.43 1.26
CA CYS A 145 -4.84 -0.35 1.16
C CYS A 145 -4.89 -1.40 2.28
N GLY A 146 -6.07 -1.71 2.76
CA GLY A 146 -6.27 -2.65 3.86
C GLY A 146 -7.38 -2.20 4.78
N GLU A 147 -7.69 -3.03 5.77
CA GLU A 147 -8.81 -2.75 6.67
C GLU A 147 -8.54 -1.52 7.55
N ASP A 148 -7.26 -1.27 7.88
CA ASP A 148 -6.89 -0.18 8.76
C ASP A 148 -7.06 1.20 8.12
N ALA A 149 -6.87 1.32 6.81
CA ALA A 149 -7.16 2.56 6.08
C ALA A 149 -8.63 2.99 6.20
N GLY A 150 -9.53 2.04 6.49
CA GLY A 150 -10.95 2.30 6.69
C GLY A 150 -11.35 2.67 8.12
N ARG A 151 -10.40 2.75 9.05
CA ARG A 151 -10.66 3.11 10.47
C ARG A 151 -10.16 4.54 10.71
N PRO A 152 -10.97 5.45 11.30
CA PRO A 152 -10.61 6.87 11.35
C PRO A 152 -9.25 7.17 12.02
N VAL A 153 -8.96 6.59 13.18
CA VAL A 153 -7.73 6.90 13.94
C VAL A 153 -6.50 6.36 13.22
N GLU A 154 -6.59 5.17 12.64
CA GLU A 154 -5.55 4.57 11.81
C GLU A 154 -5.32 5.36 10.53
N ALA A 155 -6.38 5.77 9.84
CA ALA A 155 -6.29 6.62 8.65
C ALA A 155 -5.64 7.98 8.96
N LEU A 156 -5.97 8.58 10.12
CA LEU A 156 -5.31 9.78 10.62
C LEU A 156 -3.81 9.56 10.82
N ALA A 157 -3.42 8.51 11.52
CA ALA A 157 -2.01 8.22 11.75
C ALA A 157 -1.26 7.98 10.42
N LEU A 158 -1.84 7.20 9.51
CA LEU A 158 -1.29 6.96 8.17
C LEU A 158 -1.12 8.27 7.38
N ALA A 159 -2.13 9.14 7.40
CA ALA A 159 -2.05 10.44 6.75
C ALA A 159 -0.99 11.35 7.38
N ALA A 160 -0.89 11.37 8.71
CA ALA A 160 0.08 12.17 9.47
C ALA A 160 1.53 11.72 9.22
N ILE A 161 1.78 10.44 9.01
CA ILE A 161 3.12 9.93 8.65
C ILE A 161 3.47 10.08 7.15
N GLY A 162 2.53 10.59 6.34
CA GLY A 162 2.80 11.03 4.97
C GLY A 162 2.08 10.28 3.85
N PHE A 163 1.18 9.34 4.15
CA PHE A 163 0.35 8.74 3.10
C PHE A 163 -0.65 9.77 2.54
N ARG A 164 -0.68 9.93 1.22
CA ARG A 164 -1.58 10.88 0.53
C ARG A 164 -2.79 10.22 -0.13
N SER A 165 -2.74 8.89 -0.31
CA SER A 165 -3.82 8.11 -0.89
C SER A 165 -4.14 6.91 0.00
N LEU A 166 -5.41 6.78 0.40
CA LEU A 166 -5.92 5.70 1.23
C LEU A 166 -7.06 5.00 0.48
N SER A 167 -6.96 3.69 0.32
CA SER A 167 -7.96 2.85 -0.32
C SER A 167 -8.69 2.00 0.72
N MET A 168 -10.02 2.05 0.71
CA MET A 168 -10.88 1.45 1.74
C MET A 168 -12.24 1.05 1.17
N ARG A 169 -13.04 0.35 1.99
CA ARG A 169 -14.43 0.03 1.66
C ARG A 169 -15.26 1.32 1.54
N PRO A 170 -16.23 1.41 0.61
CA PRO A 170 -17.03 2.63 0.43
C PRO A 170 -17.68 3.17 1.70
N ALA A 171 -18.18 2.29 2.57
CA ALA A 171 -18.79 2.67 3.85
C ALA A 171 -17.82 3.38 4.83
N SER A 172 -16.52 3.11 4.73
CA SER A 172 -15.49 3.73 5.57
C SER A 172 -15.11 5.15 5.12
N VAL A 173 -15.39 5.51 3.86
CA VAL A 173 -14.95 6.79 3.28
C VAL A 173 -15.52 7.99 4.02
N GLY A 174 -16.81 7.94 4.39
CA GLY A 174 -17.48 9.04 5.10
C GLY A 174 -16.83 9.37 6.46
N PRO A 175 -16.77 8.40 7.40
CA PRO A 175 -16.16 8.61 8.72
C PRO A 175 -14.69 9.03 8.65
N VAL A 176 -13.88 8.40 7.79
CA VAL A 176 -12.46 8.76 7.63
C VAL A 176 -12.32 10.19 7.10
N LYS A 177 -13.07 10.54 6.05
CA LYS A 177 -13.04 11.88 5.46
C LYS A 177 -13.50 12.95 6.45
N ALA A 178 -14.51 12.67 7.27
CA ALA A 178 -14.99 13.60 8.29
C ALA A 178 -13.89 13.92 9.33
N LEU A 179 -13.18 12.90 9.81
CA LEU A 179 -12.06 13.09 10.74
C LEU A 179 -10.88 13.82 10.09
N LEU A 180 -10.42 13.40 8.92
CA LEU A 180 -9.25 14.02 8.27
C LEU A 180 -9.47 15.49 7.87
N ARG A 181 -10.73 15.92 7.70
CA ARG A 181 -11.07 17.31 7.37
C ARG A 181 -11.14 18.25 8.57
N ARG A 182 -11.21 17.73 9.80
CA ARG A 182 -11.39 18.54 11.02
C ARG A 182 -10.11 18.67 11.86
N VAL A 183 -9.01 18.04 11.44
CA VAL A 183 -7.77 17.95 12.20
C VAL A 183 -6.58 18.45 11.39
N ASP A 184 -5.57 19.00 12.06
CA ASP A 184 -4.27 19.28 11.45
C ASP A 184 -3.39 18.02 11.51
N LEU A 185 -2.94 17.56 10.34
CA LEU A 185 -2.06 16.39 10.23
C LEU A 185 -0.66 16.67 10.82
N THR A 186 -0.22 17.92 10.82
CA THR A 186 1.05 18.35 11.43
C THR A 186 0.98 18.19 12.95
N GLU A 187 -0.14 18.55 13.57
CA GLU A 187 -0.34 18.34 15.01
C GLU A 187 -0.41 16.85 15.35
N ALA A 188 -1.18 16.07 14.58
CA ALA A 188 -1.25 14.62 14.76
C ALA A 188 0.14 13.97 14.64
N ARG A 189 0.98 14.46 13.72
CA ARG A 189 2.36 14.03 13.56
C ARG A 189 3.20 14.29 14.82
N VAL A 190 3.09 15.50 15.40
CA VAL A 190 3.78 15.85 16.66
C VAL A 190 3.37 14.91 17.80
N VAL A 191 2.09 14.52 17.86
CA VAL A 191 1.59 13.56 18.87
C VAL A 191 2.23 12.18 18.72
N ILE A 192 2.37 11.69 17.48
CA ILE A 192 3.04 10.41 17.19
C ILE A 192 4.52 10.48 17.58
N ASP A 193 5.20 11.58 17.24
CA ASP A 193 6.62 11.77 17.55
C ASP A 193 6.85 11.90 19.07
N ARG A 194 5.92 12.53 19.81
CA ARG A 194 5.92 12.56 21.28
C ARG A 194 5.79 11.15 21.87
N ALA A 195 4.80 10.37 21.41
CA ALA A 195 4.61 8.99 21.89
C ALA A 195 5.89 8.15 21.71
N ARG A 196 6.58 8.35 20.58
CA ARG A 196 7.87 7.73 20.28
C ARG A 196 8.97 8.17 21.24
N ALA A 197 9.10 9.47 21.50
CA ALA A 197 10.11 10.03 22.40
C ALA A 197 9.92 9.56 23.86
N GLU A 198 8.68 9.35 24.27
CA GLU A 198 8.32 8.82 25.60
C GLU A 198 8.52 7.30 25.72
N GLY A 199 8.92 6.61 24.65
CA GLY A 199 9.14 5.17 24.65
C GLY A 199 7.85 4.35 24.67
N ALA A 200 6.73 4.91 24.21
CA ALA A 200 5.48 4.16 24.08
C ALA A 200 5.61 3.03 23.04
N GLU A 201 4.82 1.98 23.20
CA GLU A 201 4.75 0.89 22.21
C GLU A 201 3.84 1.26 21.02
N SER A 202 2.77 2.02 21.27
CA SER A 202 1.77 2.42 20.28
C SER A 202 1.43 3.90 20.43
N ALA A 203 1.20 4.57 19.30
CA ALA A 203 0.72 5.95 19.27
C ALA A 203 -0.78 6.08 19.58
N ARG A 204 -1.51 4.97 19.72
CA ARG A 204 -2.98 4.97 19.85
C ARG A 204 -3.46 5.78 21.04
N ALA A 205 -2.90 5.55 22.23
CA ALA A 205 -3.36 6.23 23.45
C ALA A 205 -3.18 7.75 23.32
N HIS A 206 -2.00 8.19 22.86
CA HIS A 206 -1.69 9.60 22.64
C HIS A 206 -2.58 10.26 21.59
N LEU A 207 -2.86 9.58 20.47
CA LEU A 207 -3.75 10.09 19.44
C LEU A 207 -5.20 10.18 19.92
N MET A 208 -5.69 9.19 20.67
CA MET A 208 -7.04 9.21 21.22
C MET A 208 -7.23 10.31 22.26
N ASP A 209 -6.24 10.49 23.14
CA ASP A 209 -6.23 11.57 24.14
C ASP A 209 -6.26 12.94 23.45
N TRP A 210 -5.37 13.15 22.47
CA TRP A 210 -5.34 14.39 21.68
C TRP A 210 -6.65 14.64 20.93
N LEU A 211 -7.24 13.61 20.31
CA LEU A 211 -8.52 13.73 19.59
C LEU A 211 -9.67 14.12 20.51
N SER A 212 -9.69 13.64 21.76
CA SER A 212 -10.73 14.01 22.72
C SER A 212 -10.72 15.50 23.07
N GLY A 213 -9.55 16.13 23.09
CA GLY A 213 -9.41 17.57 23.29
C GLY A 213 -9.90 18.41 22.11
N GLN A 214 -9.88 17.85 20.89
CA GLN A 214 -10.29 18.52 19.65
C GLN A 214 -11.81 18.58 19.45
N GLU A 215 -12.59 17.72 20.12
CA GLU A 215 -14.06 17.73 20.01
C GLU A 215 -14.73 18.81 20.89
N THR A 216 -13.95 19.54 21.69
CA THR A 216 -14.44 20.54 22.64
C THR A 216 -14.25 21.99 22.15
N GLY A 217 -13.68 22.20 20.95
CA GLY A 217 -13.46 23.52 20.32
C GLY A 217 -14.25 23.69 19.04
#